data_AF-A0A7S4MBA4-F1
#
_entry.id   AF-A0A7S4MBA4-F1
#
_cell.length_a   1.000
_cell.length_b   1.000
_cell.length_c   1.000
_cell.angle_alpha   90.00
_cell.angle_beta   90.00
_cell.angle_gamma   90.00
#
_symmetry.space_group_name_H-M   'P 1'
#
loop_
_entity.id
_entity.type
_entity.pdbx_description
1 polymer ?
#
loop_
_entity_poly.entity_id
_entity_poly.type
_entity_poly.pdbx_seq_one_letter_code
_entity_poly.pdbx_strand_id
1 'polypeptide(L)'
;MLRERQVEMVESFVDSCSKGESRVQQMIMGAGKTTVVGPLLALILADGESLVTQVMPTALLEQSRNVLRSRFSAVISKRVYTLNFDRSCEDSVELIAKLFAKLDSARRTRSVVCAPPEAIKSLMLKFVEQLHSLEQIDILQIEPTESLRTNKEIVRLRDIMVARSDMSDALVRIYQMWKKGVLIMDEVDVLLHPLRSELNFPIGNKQAIDLSGYRWDLPIHMLDC
;
A
#
# COMPACT_ATOMS: atom_id res chain seq x y z
N MET A 1 9.35 -26.15 17.77
CA MET A 1 8.32 -27.20 17.59
C MET A 1 7.03 -26.50 17.15
N LEU A 2 6.38 -26.96 16.07
CA LEU A 2 5.11 -26.42 15.58
C LEU A 2 3.95 -27.11 16.30
N ARG A 3 2.91 -26.36 16.66
CA ARG A 3 1.69 -26.92 17.27
C ARG A 3 0.78 -27.45 16.17
N GLU A 4 0.08 -28.55 16.41
CA GLU A 4 -0.85 -29.19 15.45
C GLU A 4 -1.84 -28.18 14.84
N ARG A 5 -2.50 -27.38 15.68
CA ARG A 5 -3.42 -26.33 15.23
C ARG A 5 -2.80 -25.26 14.33
N GLN A 6 -1.48 -25.00 14.43
CA GLN A 6 -0.80 -24.08 13.52
C GLN A 6 -0.63 -24.72 12.14
N VAL A 7 -0.37 -26.02 12.09
CA VAL A 7 -0.21 -26.78 10.84
C VAL A 7 -1.55 -26.87 10.12
N GLU A 8 -2.61 -27.31 10.81
CA GLU A 8 -3.97 -27.39 10.24
C GLU A 8 -4.42 -26.05 9.64
N MET A 9 -4.12 -24.95 10.34
CA MET A 9 -4.46 -23.61 9.88
C MET A 9 -3.70 -23.23 8.61
N VAL A 10 -2.39 -23.48 8.57
CA VAL A 10 -1.56 -23.20 7.39
C VAL A 10 -2.04 -24.02 6.19
N GLU A 11 -2.28 -25.32 6.38
CA GLU A 11 -2.79 -26.20 5.33
C GLU A 11 -4.15 -25.72 4.80
N SER A 12 -5.06 -25.35 5.70
CA SER A 12 -6.36 -24.81 5.34
C SER A 12 -6.26 -23.50 4.54
N PHE A 13 -5.33 -22.60 4.89
CA PHE A 13 -5.12 -21.38 4.12
C PHE A 13 -4.51 -21.65 2.75
N VAL A 14 -3.56 -22.57 2.65
CA VAL A 14 -2.91 -22.96 1.40
C VAL A 14 -3.93 -23.58 0.44
N ASP A 15 -4.80 -24.48 0.94
CA ASP A 15 -5.88 -25.09 0.15
C ASP A 15 -6.86 -24.01 -0.37
N SER A 16 -7.35 -23.12 0.49
CA SER A 16 -8.22 -22.00 0.05
C SER A 16 -7.53 -21.09 -0.96
N CYS A 17 -6.25 -20.75 -0.78
CA CYS A 17 -5.50 -19.96 -1.76
C CYS A 17 -5.40 -20.65 -3.12
N SER A 18 -5.19 -21.97 -3.15
CA SER A 18 -5.12 -22.74 -4.40
C SER A 18 -6.45 -22.73 -5.18
N LYS A 19 -7.58 -22.57 -4.48
CA LYS A 19 -8.94 -22.46 -5.03
C LYS A 19 -9.35 -21.02 -5.36
N GLY A 20 -8.53 -20.03 -5.00
CA GLY A 20 -8.86 -18.61 -5.14
C GLY A 20 -9.89 -18.12 -4.11
N GLU A 21 -10.07 -18.85 -3.01
CA GLU A 21 -11.02 -18.50 -1.95
C GLU A 21 -10.35 -17.69 -0.83
N SER A 22 -11.03 -16.66 -0.35
CA SER A 22 -10.60 -15.89 0.82
C SER A 22 -11.02 -16.60 2.10
N ARG A 23 -10.13 -16.64 3.09
CA ARG A 23 -10.40 -17.25 4.39
C ARG A 23 -9.96 -16.36 5.53
N VAL A 24 -10.72 -16.40 6.62
CA VAL A 24 -10.39 -15.75 7.89
C VAL A 24 -10.49 -16.80 8.99
N GLN A 25 -9.51 -16.84 9.88
CA GLN A 25 -9.52 -17.74 11.03
C GLN A 25 -9.09 -17.01 12.30
N GLN A 26 -9.80 -17.25 13.40
CA GLN A 26 -9.47 -16.68 14.69
C GLN A 26 -8.49 -17.58 15.45
N MET A 27 -7.43 -16.96 16.00
CA MET A 27 -6.54 -17.61 16.96
C MET A 27 -6.51 -16.84 18.27
N ILE A 28 -6.32 -17.58 19.36
CA ILE A 28 -6.03 -17.02 20.68
C ILE A 28 -4.78 -16.12 20.59
N MET A 29 -4.78 -15.01 21.34
CA MET A 29 -3.62 -14.13 21.45
C MET A 29 -2.40 -14.91 21.94
N GLY A 30 -1.22 -14.64 21.38
CA GLY A 30 0.01 -15.37 21.72
C GLY A 30 0.13 -16.78 21.09
N ALA A 31 -0.86 -17.25 20.32
CA ALA A 31 -0.79 -18.56 19.64
C ALA A 31 0.19 -18.60 18.44
N GLY A 32 0.88 -17.51 18.15
CA GLY A 32 1.92 -17.43 17.13
C GLY A 32 1.43 -17.12 15.72
N LYS A 33 0.32 -16.37 15.58
CA LYS A 33 -0.17 -15.83 14.29
C LYS A 33 0.95 -15.17 13.49
N THR A 34 1.49 -14.09 14.05
CA THR A 34 2.53 -13.26 13.43
C THR A 34 3.91 -13.91 13.46
N THR A 35 4.18 -14.79 14.44
CA THR A 35 5.52 -15.35 14.68
C THR A 35 5.80 -16.70 14.05
N VAL A 36 4.75 -17.42 13.64
CA VAL A 36 4.84 -18.78 13.07
C VAL A 36 3.97 -18.90 11.82
N VAL A 37 2.66 -18.66 11.92
CA VAL A 37 1.70 -18.90 10.82
C VAL A 37 1.98 -17.96 9.63
N GLY A 38 2.09 -16.65 9.88
CA GLY A 38 2.39 -15.66 8.84
C GLY A 38 3.69 -15.95 8.08
N PRO A 39 4.83 -16.15 8.78
CA PRO A 39 6.08 -16.55 8.14
C PRO A 39 6.00 -17.86 7.34
N LEU A 40 5.30 -18.89 7.85
CA LEU A 40 5.12 -20.16 7.13
C LEU A 40 4.29 -19.99 5.85
N LEU A 41 3.15 -19.28 5.93
CA LEU A 41 2.33 -18.98 4.77
C LEU A 41 3.13 -18.20 3.73
N ALA A 42 3.88 -17.19 4.14
CA ALA A 42 4.68 -16.40 3.24
C ALA A 42 5.84 -17.20 2.61
N LEU A 43 6.33 -18.25 3.29
CA LEU A 43 7.32 -19.17 2.74
C LEU A 43 6.71 -20.06 1.64
N ILE A 44 5.54 -20.64 1.91
CA ILE A 44 4.85 -21.60 1.03
C ILE A 44 4.27 -20.89 -0.19
N LEU A 45 3.62 -19.74 0.00
CA LEU A 45 2.87 -19.04 -1.06
C LEU A 45 3.75 -18.17 -1.96
N ALA A 46 5.00 -17.89 -1.57
CA ALA A 46 5.94 -17.15 -2.40
C ALA A 46 6.62 -18.09 -3.41
N ASP A 47 5.88 -18.43 -4.47
CA ASP A 47 6.22 -19.30 -5.59
C ASP A 47 7.18 -18.66 -6.62
N GLY A 48 7.25 -17.33 -6.66
CA GLY A 48 8.03 -16.54 -7.63
C GLY A 48 7.19 -15.99 -8.79
N GLU A 49 5.93 -16.41 -8.89
CA GLU A 49 4.94 -15.92 -9.84
C GLU A 49 4.03 -14.89 -9.19
N SER A 50 3.53 -15.19 -8.01
CA SER A 50 2.58 -14.40 -7.22
C SER A 50 3.33 -13.56 -6.17
N LEU A 51 2.99 -12.28 -6.06
CA LEU A 51 3.56 -11.43 -5.01
C LEU A 51 2.85 -11.69 -3.68
N VAL A 52 3.58 -12.12 -2.66
CA VAL A 52 3.05 -12.22 -1.30
C VAL A 52 3.21 -10.90 -0.56
N THR A 53 2.09 -10.32 -0.18
CA THR A 53 2.01 -9.08 0.60
C THR A 53 1.39 -9.37 1.96
N GLN A 54 2.10 -9.05 3.04
CA GLN A 54 1.60 -9.15 4.40
C GLN A 54 1.21 -7.77 4.90
N VAL A 55 -0.08 -7.57 5.16
CA VAL A 55 -0.64 -6.34 5.70
C VAL A 55 -0.91 -6.50 7.18
N MET A 56 -0.55 -5.48 7.96
CA MET A 56 -0.65 -5.46 9.42
C MET A 56 -0.79 -4.03 9.91
N PRO A 57 -1.33 -3.80 11.12
CA PRO A 57 -1.39 -2.46 11.71
C PRO A 57 -0.02 -1.79 11.73
N THR A 58 0.04 -0.48 11.46
CA THR A 58 1.28 0.31 11.41
C THR A 58 2.14 0.15 12.66
N ALA A 59 1.51 0.11 13.84
CA ALA A 59 2.20 -0.08 15.11
C ALA A 59 2.94 -1.44 15.23
N LEU A 60 2.49 -2.46 14.49
CA LEU A 60 3.09 -3.80 14.50
C LEU A 60 4.09 -4.01 13.35
N LEU A 61 4.18 -3.08 12.40
CA LEU A 61 4.95 -3.25 11.17
C LEU A 61 6.43 -3.54 11.44
N GLU A 62 7.06 -2.78 12.34
CA GLU A 62 8.47 -2.96 12.68
C GLU A 62 8.72 -4.30 13.38
N GLN A 63 7.88 -4.63 14.37
CA GLN A 63 7.98 -5.87 15.12
C GLN A 63 7.84 -7.08 14.18
N SER A 64 6.79 -7.12 13.36
CA SER A 64 6.53 -8.20 12.42
C SER A 64 7.64 -8.33 11.38
N ARG A 65 8.19 -7.22 10.90
CA ARG A 65 9.34 -7.23 9.98
C ARG A 65 10.57 -7.89 10.63
N ASN A 66 10.85 -7.57 11.90
CA ASN A 66 11.99 -8.15 12.63
C ASN A 66 11.78 -9.64 12.89
N VAL A 67 10.55 -10.05 13.18
CA VAL A 67 10.15 -11.45 13.31
C VAL A 67 10.35 -12.19 11.98
N LEU A 68 9.87 -11.65 10.85
CA LEU A 68 10.06 -12.28 9.54
C LEU A 68 11.53 -12.39 9.17
N ARG A 69 12.32 -11.32 9.40
CA ARG A 69 13.77 -11.32 9.12
C ARG A 69 14.52 -12.35 9.95
N SER A 70 14.25 -12.42 11.25
CA SER A 70 14.90 -13.41 12.13
C SER A 70 14.52 -14.83 11.74
N ARG A 71 13.25 -15.09 11.43
CA ARG A 71 12.75 -16.41 11.01
C ARG A 71 13.29 -16.84 9.65
N PHE A 72 13.31 -15.93 8.67
CA PHE A 72 13.83 -16.23 7.34
C PHE A 72 15.34 -16.41 7.39
N SER A 73 16.10 -15.52 8.03
CA SER A 73 17.56 -15.63 8.08
C SER A 73 18.08 -16.95 8.67
N ALA A 74 17.29 -17.61 9.52
CA ALA A 74 17.64 -18.91 10.09
C ALA A 74 17.36 -20.10 9.15
N VAL A 75 16.50 -19.94 8.15
CA VAL A 75 15.98 -21.05 7.32
C VAL A 75 16.24 -20.82 5.82
N ILE A 76 15.95 -19.63 5.30
CA ILE A 76 16.09 -19.25 3.89
C ILE A 76 16.47 -17.75 3.76
N SER A 77 17.37 -17.41 2.83
CA SER A 77 17.74 -16.02 2.52
C SER A 77 16.67 -15.24 1.73
N LYS A 78 15.43 -15.20 2.23
CA LYS A 78 14.35 -14.34 1.69
C LYS A 78 14.47 -12.94 2.26
N ARG A 79 14.38 -11.92 1.40
CA ARG A 79 14.37 -10.53 1.85
C ARG A 79 12.97 -10.17 2.33
N VAL A 80 12.92 -9.24 3.29
CA VAL A 80 11.68 -8.64 3.76
C VAL A 80 11.69 -7.18 3.34
N TYR A 81 10.81 -6.85 2.40
CA TYR A 81 10.62 -5.50 1.88
C TYR A 81 9.54 -4.79 2.69
N THR A 82 9.70 -3.49 2.88
CA THR A 82 8.65 -2.64 3.43
C THR A 82 8.11 -1.73 2.33
N LEU A 83 6.80 -1.74 2.15
CA LEU A 83 6.07 -0.83 1.30
C LEU A 83 5.58 0.34 2.15
N ASN A 84 6.16 1.52 1.90
CA ASN A 84 5.68 2.78 2.44
C ASN A 84 5.28 3.64 1.25
N PHE A 85 4.05 4.16 1.26
CA PHE A 85 3.54 5.04 0.23
C PHE A 85 2.66 6.09 0.91
N ASP A 86 2.94 7.37 0.66
CA ASP A 86 2.13 8.50 1.13
C ASP A 86 1.68 9.32 -0.09
N ARG A 87 0.50 9.92 0.02
CA ARG A 87 -0.12 10.81 -0.97
C ARG A 87 0.73 12.04 -1.28
N SER A 88 1.58 12.46 -0.35
CA SER A 88 2.52 13.58 -0.55
C SER A 88 3.60 13.30 -1.58
N CYS A 89 3.73 12.05 -2.06
CA CYS A 89 4.55 11.79 -3.22
C CYS A 89 4.08 12.63 -4.41
N GLU A 90 5.03 13.40 -4.93
CA GLU A 90 4.91 14.10 -6.21
C GLU A 90 4.40 13.13 -7.27
N ASP A 91 3.65 13.66 -8.24
CA ASP A 91 3.10 12.92 -9.40
C ASP A 91 4.21 12.50 -10.38
N SER A 92 5.21 11.79 -9.87
CA SER A 92 6.36 11.31 -10.62
C SER A 92 6.11 9.88 -11.08
N VAL A 93 5.97 9.73 -12.39
CA VAL A 93 5.87 8.42 -13.08
C VAL A 93 7.09 7.55 -12.74
N GLU A 94 8.27 8.17 -12.62
CA GLU A 94 9.52 7.47 -12.29
C GLU A 94 9.48 6.83 -10.91
N LEU A 95 8.86 7.48 -9.92
CA LEU A 95 8.72 6.93 -8.59
C LEU A 95 7.84 5.68 -8.60
N ILE A 96 6.71 5.72 -9.31
CA ILE A 96 5.82 4.56 -9.47
C ILE A 96 6.52 3.44 -10.22
N ALA A 97 7.30 3.77 -11.25
CA ALA A 97 8.10 2.78 -11.98
C ALA A 97 9.16 2.11 -11.07
N LYS A 98 9.86 2.88 -10.23
CA LYS A 98 10.80 2.36 -9.22
C LYS A 98 10.10 1.48 -8.20
N LEU A 99 8.90 1.88 -7.75
CA LEU A 99 8.08 1.09 -6.84
C LEU A 99 7.68 -0.24 -7.47
N PHE A 100 7.18 -0.23 -8.71
CA PHE A 100 6.87 -1.43 -9.46
C PHE A 100 8.09 -2.35 -9.59
N ALA A 101 9.25 -1.81 -9.97
CA ALA A 101 10.48 -2.60 -10.10
C ALA A 101 10.90 -3.25 -8.78
N LYS A 102 10.74 -2.54 -7.65
CA LYS A 102 10.99 -3.08 -6.31
C LYS A 102 10.03 -4.22 -5.96
N LEU A 103 8.74 -4.07 -6.25
CA LEU A 103 7.73 -5.12 -6.02
C LEU A 103 7.95 -6.33 -6.93
N ASP A 104 8.27 -6.13 -8.21
CA ASP A 104 8.56 -7.22 -9.13
C ASP A 104 9.85 -7.96 -8.76
N SER A 105 10.87 -7.25 -8.29
CA SER A 105 12.07 -7.88 -7.73
C SER A 105 11.74 -8.72 -6.49
N ALA A 106 10.90 -8.21 -5.58
CA ALA A 106 10.44 -8.97 -4.42
C ALA A 106 9.72 -10.25 -4.83
N ARG A 107 8.80 -10.17 -5.79
CA ARG A 107 8.09 -11.31 -6.38
C ARG A 107 9.05 -12.36 -6.95
N ARG A 108 9.95 -11.96 -7.87
CA ARG A 108 10.89 -12.89 -8.53
C ARG A 108 11.85 -13.57 -7.55
N THR A 109 12.25 -12.84 -6.51
CA THR A 109 13.15 -13.38 -5.46
C THR A 109 12.40 -14.13 -4.37
N ARG A 110 11.09 -14.37 -4.52
CA ARG A 110 10.23 -15.07 -3.54
C ARG A 110 10.25 -14.40 -2.17
N SER A 111 10.52 -13.10 -2.14
CA SER A 111 10.61 -12.28 -0.95
C SER A 111 9.22 -11.83 -0.48
N VAL A 112 9.12 -11.40 0.77
CA VAL A 112 7.85 -10.96 1.36
C VAL A 112 7.80 -9.44 1.43
N VAL A 113 6.67 -8.85 1.05
CA VAL A 113 6.42 -7.43 1.19
C VAL A 113 5.53 -7.19 2.41
N CYS A 114 6.02 -6.45 3.39
CA CYS A 114 5.22 -5.97 4.52
C CYS A 114 4.70 -4.57 4.22
N ALA A 115 3.42 -4.33 4.45
CA ALA A 115 2.79 -3.03 4.23
C ALA A 115 1.84 -2.68 5.37
N PRO A 116 1.79 -1.41 5.81
CA PRO A 116 0.67 -0.93 6.60
C PRO A 116 -0.58 -0.77 5.69
N PRO A 117 -1.81 -0.93 6.20
CA PRO A 117 -3.03 -0.77 5.40
C PRO A 117 -3.12 0.61 4.74
N GLU A 118 -2.57 1.63 5.38
CA GLU A 118 -2.51 3.01 4.91
C GLU A 118 -1.71 3.13 3.61
N ALA A 119 -0.64 2.36 3.43
CA ALA A 119 0.14 2.38 2.18
C ALA A 119 -0.64 1.76 1.01
N ILE A 120 -1.36 0.66 1.26
CA ILE A 120 -2.20 0.01 0.24
C ILE A 120 -3.33 0.96 -0.18
N LYS A 121 -4.03 1.54 0.80
CA LYS A 121 -5.14 2.46 0.59
C LYS A 121 -4.68 3.76 -0.07
N SER A 122 -3.53 4.30 0.32
CA SER A 122 -2.96 5.51 -0.31
C SER A 122 -2.60 5.26 -1.77
N LEU A 123 -2.08 4.08 -2.12
CA LEU A 123 -1.85 3.72 -3.52
C LEU A 123 -3.17 3.66 -4.29
N MET A 124 -4.16 2.91 -3.77
CA MET A 124 -5.53 2.83 -4.32
C MET A 124 -6.15 4.20 -4.56
N LEU A 125 -6.07 5.08 -3.57
CA LEU A 125 -6.61 6.42 -3.70
C LEU A 125 -5.86 7.23 -4.76
N LYS A 126 -4.52 7.15 -4.80
CA LYS A 126 -3.73 7.86 -5.82
C LYS A 126 -4.19 7.50 -7.23
N PHE A 127 -4.49 6.23 -7.47
CA PHE A 127 -5.04 5.79 -8.76
C PHE A 127 -6.41 6.40 -9.06
N VAL A 128 -7.33 6.38 -8.08
CA VAL A 128 -8.66 7.00 -8.21
C VAL A 128 -8.55 8.51 -8.46
N GLU A 129 -7.62 9.20 -7.78
CA GLU A 129 -7.36 10.63 -8.00
C GLU A 129 -6.89 10.93 -9.43
N GLN A 130 -6.02 10.08 -9.99
CA GLN A 130 -5.59 10.26 -11.38
C GLN A 130 -6.73 10.03 -12.36
N LEU A 131 -7.53 8.97 -12.17
CA LEU A 131 -8.70 8.70 -13.00
C LEU A 131 -9.72 9.84 -12.94
N HIS A 132 -10.05 10.32 -11.74
CA HIS A 132 -10.98 11.42 -11.56
C HIS A 132 -10.48 12.72 -12.22
N SER A 133 -9.18 12.98 -12.14
CA SER A 133 -8.58 14.15 -12.80
C SER A 133 -8.61 14.05 -14.33
N LEU A 134 -8.52 12.84 -14.89
CA LEU A 134 -8.65 12.59 -16.32
C LEU A 134 -10.10 12.75 -16.81
N GLU A 135 -11.09 12.33 -16.01
CA GLU A 135 -12.52 12.47 -16.33
C GLU A 135 -13.01 13.93 -16.32
N GLN A 136 -12.47 14.77 -15.43
CA GLN A 136 -12.91 16.17 -15.30
C GLN A 136 -12.53 17.05 -16.50
N ILE A 137 -11.57 16.64 -17.33
CA ILE A 137 -11.03 17.48 -18.41
C ILE A 137 -11.41 16.87 -19.75
N ASP A 138 -12.36 17.49 -20.44
CA ASP A 138 -12.79 17.06 -21.77
C ASP A 138 -11.79 17.55 -22.83
N ILE A 139 -10.84 16.69 -23.20
CA ILE A 139 -9.73 16.95 -24.15
C ILE A 139 -10.26 17.47 -25.50
N LEU A 140 -11.48 17.06 -25.86
CA LEU A 140 -12.11 17.35 -27.14
C LEU A 140 -12.59 18.81 -27.29
N GLN A 141 -12.63 19.58 -26.20
CA GLN A 141 -13.12 20.98 -26.23
C GLN A 141 -12.02 22.04 -26.27
N ILE A 142 -10.74 21.64 -26.27
CA ILE A 142 -9.63 22.58 -26.21
C ILE A 142 -9.18 22.96 -27.62
N GLU A 143 -9.83 23.97 -28.21
CA GLU A 143 -9.44 24.53 -29.51
C GLU A 143 -8.28 25.56 -29.40
N PRO A 144 -7.30 25.54 -30.33
CA PRO A 144 -6.28 26.57 -30.38
C PRO A 144 -6.92 27.95 -30.62
N THR A 145 -6.60 28.92 -29.76
CA THR A 145 -7.13 30.29 -29.87
C THR A 145 -6.09 31.20 -30.54
N GLU A 146 -6.49 32.37 -31.02
CA GLU A 146 -5.57 33.35 -31.64
C GLU A 146 -4.51 33.92 -30.65
N SER A 147 -4.74 33.80 -29.35
CA SER A 147 -3.84 34.27 -28.30
C SER A 147 -2.69 33.30 -28.01
N LEU A 148 -1.45 33.76 -28.23
CA LEU A 148 -0.21 33.04 -27.86
C LEU A 148 -0.15 32.66 -26.37
N ARG A 149 -0.76 33.45 -25.47
CA ARG A 149 -0.79 33.15 -24.02
C ARG A 149 -1.71 31.97 -23.73
N THR A 150 -2.89 31.96 -24.34
CA THR A 150 -3.88 30.90 -24.19
C THR A 150 -3.36 29.58 -24.76
N ASN A 151 -2.68 29.62 -25.91
CA ASN A 151 -2.07 28.42 -26.49
C ASN A 151 -0.95 27.83 -25.62
N LYS A 152 -0.15 28.65 -24.92
CA LYS A 152 0.85 28.15 -23.96
C LYS A 152 0.20 27.45 -22.76
N GLU A 153 -0.92 27.97 -22.28
CA GLU A 153 -1.67 27.39 -21.17
C GLU A 153 -2.34 26.06 -21.58
N ILE A 154 -2.89 26.01 -22.79
CA ILE A 154 -3.42 24.79 -23.41
C ILE A 154 -2.34 23.69 -23.52
N VAL A 155 -1.15 24.03 -24.02
CA VAL A 155 -0.03 23.07 -24.11
C VAL A 155 0.35 22.55 -22.73
N ARG A 156 0.45 23.44 -21.73
CA ARG A 156 0.78 23.04 -20.35
C ARG A 156 -0.29 22.11 -19.76
N LEU A 157 -1.57 22.39 -19.98
CA LEU A 157 -2.66 21.54 -19.53
C LEU A 157 -2.56 20.15 -20.18
N ARG A 158 -2.31 20.11 -21.49
CA ARG A 158 -2.10 18.85 -22.22
C ARG A 158 -0.93 18.04 -21.67
N ASP A 159 0.21 18.68 -21.39
CA ASP A 159 1.39 18.00 -20.83
C ASP A 159 1.10 17.41 -19.45
N ILE A 160 0.36 18.13 -18.60
CA ILE A 160 -0.10 17.64 -17.30
C ILE A 160 -1.00 16.41 -17.48
N MET A 161 -1.91 16.43 -18.45
CA MET A 161 -2.82 15.30 -18.70
C MET A 161 -2.08 14.06 -19.19
N VAL A 162 -1.13 14.22 -20.11
CA VAL A 162 -0.28 13.12 -20.60
C VAL A 162 0.47 12.50 -19.42
N ALA A 163 1.11 13.32 -18.58
CA ALA A 163 1.82 12.83 -17.39
C ALA A 163 0.91 12.06 -16.41
N ARG A 164 -0.34 12.51 -16.22
CA ARG A 164 -1.34 11.83 -15.38
C ARG A 164 -1.81 10.50 -15.99
N SER A 165 -1.97 10.45 -17.31
CA SER A 165 -2.28 9.22 -18.05
C SER A 165 -1.15 8.20 -17.87
N ASP A 166 0.10 8.61 -18.12
CA ASP A 166 1.28 7.75 -17.97
C ASP A 166 1.42 7.23 -16.53
N MET A 167 1.13 8.07 -15.53
CA MET A 167 1.13 7.68 -14.13
C MET A 167 0.04 6.64 -13.83
N SER A 168 -1.15 6.82 -14.39
CA SER A 168 -2.27 5.88 -14.26
C SER A 168 -1.90 4.51 -14.83
N ASP A 169 -1.30 4.49 -16.03
CA ASP A 169 -0.83 3.26 -16.68
C ASP A 169 0.26 2.56 -15.86
N ALA A 170 1.18 3.32 -15.27
CA ALA A 170 2.19 2.77 -14.37
C ALA A 170 1.57 2.13 -13.10
N LEU A 171 0.54 2.76 -12.52
CA LEU A 171 -0.18 2.24 -11.36
C LEU A 171 -0.96 0.96 -11.69
N VAL A 172 -1.59 0.89 -12.87
CA VAL A 172 -2.30 -0.31 -13.35
C VAL A 172 -1.43 -1.56 -13.28
N ARG A 173 -0.14 -1.44 -13.61
CA ARG A 173 0.81 -2.57 -13.53
C ARG A 173 0.98 -3.10 -12.10
N ILE A 174 0.99 -2.22 -11.11
CA ILE A 174 1.06 -2.62 -9.69
C ILE A 174 -0.23 -3.35 -9.30
N TYR A 175 -1.41 -2.84 -9.67
CA TYR A 175 -2.67 -3.52 -9.39
C TYR A 175 -2.80 -4.87 -10.08
N GLN A 176 -2.33 -4.99 -11.31
CA GLN A 176 -2.31 -6.28 -12.02
C GLN A 176 -1.44 -7.31 -11.28
N MET A 177 -0.32 -6.88 -10.71
CA MET A 177 0.53 -7.73 -9.87
C MET A 177 -0.18 -8.14 -8.58
N TRP A 178 -0.86 -7.21 -7.91
CA TRP A 178 -1.63 -7.52 -6.69
C TRP A 178 -2.86 -8.37 -6.94
N LYS A 179 -3.55 -8.20 -8.07
CA LYS A 179 -4.71 -9.01 -8.46
C LYS A 179 -4.37 -10.50 -8.59
N LYS A 180 -3.13 -10.80 -9.00
CA LYS A 180 -2.59 -12.16 -9.07
C LYS A 180 -1.80 -12.56 -7.81
N GLY A 181 -1.61 -11.62 -6.87
CA GLY A 181 -0.82 -11.82 -5.66
C GLY A 181 -1.64 -12.44 -4.54
N VAL A 182 -0.96 -12.75 -3.45
CA VAL A 182 -1.58 -13.25 -2.22
C VAL A 182 -1.46 -12.18 -1.14
N LEU A 183 -2.59 -11.85 -0.53
CA LEU A 183 -2.67 -10.93 0.60
C LEU A 183 -2.84 -11.72 1.90
N ILE A 184 -1.89 -11.57 2.81
CA ILE A 184 -1.98 -12.09 4.18
C ILE A 184 -2.30 -10.90 5.10
N MET A 185 -3.43 -10.96 5.81
CA MET A 185 -3.84 -9.91 6.75
C MET A 185 -3.65 -10.37 8.19
N ASP A 186 -2.89 -9.60 8.96
CA ASP A 186 -2.76 -9.79 10.41
C ASP A 186 -3.64 -8.78 11.15
N GLU A 187 -4.23 -9.19 12.27
CA GLU A 187 -5.25 -8.40 13.01
C GLU A 187 -6.37 -7.87 12.09
N VAL A 188 -7.00 -8.79 11.35
CA VAL A 188 -8.06 -8.48 10.35
C VAL A 188 -9.24 -7.70 10.96
N ASP A 189 -9.55 -7.93 12.23
CA ASP A 189 -10.55 -7.22 13.00
C ASP A 189 -10.20 -5.73 13.15
N VAL A 190 -8.93 -5.39 13.28
CA VAL A 190 -8.44 -4.00 13.26
C VAL A 190 -8.41 -3.46 11.83
N LEU A 191 -7.90 -4.25 10.88
CA LEU A 191 -7.68 -3.82 9.50
C LEU A 191 -8.97 -3.55 8.73
N LEU A 192 -10.05 -4.26 9.04
CA LEU A 192 -11.35 -4.16 8.38
C LEU A 192 -12.41 -3.48 9.26
N HIS A 193 -12.04 -2.95 10.43
CA HIS A 193 -12.99 -2.25 11.28
C HIS A 193 -13.58 -1.05 10.54
N PRO A 194 -14.91 -0.94 10.37
CA PRO A 194 -15.51 0.09 9.51
C PRO A 194 -15.08 1.52 9.91
N LEU A 195 -15.16 1.85 11.21
CA LEU A 195 -14.85 3.20 11.70
C LEU A 195 -13.35 3.53 11.87
N ARG A 196 -12.46 2.53 11.90
CA ARG A 196 -11.02 2.73 12.15
C ARG A 196 -10.17 2.47 10.91
N SER A 197 -10.68 1.64 10.02
CA SER A 197 -10.02 1.31 8.76
C SER A 197 -10.39 2.28 7.65
N GLU A 198 -11.50 3.01 7.76
CA GLU A 198 -11.81 4.11 6.84
C GLU A 198 -10.77 5.22 7.01
N LEU A 199 -9.93 5.38 5.98
CA LEU A 199 -9.15 6.58 5.83
C LEU A 199 -10.09 7.65 5.28
N ASN A 200 -10.50 8.57 6.15
CA ASN A 200 -11.16 9.80 5.74
C ASN A 200 -10.14 10.66 4.99
N PHE A 201 -10.26 10.69 3.67
CA PHE A 201 -9.36 11.43 2.80
C PHE A 201 -10.03 12.72 2.31
N PRO A 202 -9.61 13.89 2.81
CA PRO A 202 -10.04 15.16 2.23
C PRO A 202 -9.43 15.32 0.84
N ILE A 203 -10.28 15.53 -0.16
CA ILE A 203 -9.87 15.88 -1.53
C ILE A 203 -9.37 17.33 -1.51
N GLY A 204 -8.26 17.62 -2.19
CA GLY A 204 -7.60 18.93 -2.20
C GLY A 204 -6.17 18.94 -1.65
N ASN A 205 -5.50 20.08 -1.78
CA ASN A 205 -4.12 20.28 -1.34
C ASN A 205 -4.02 20.30 0.19
N LYS A 206 -2.97 19.69 0.76
CA LYS A 206 -2.64 19.84 2.19
C LYS A 206 -2.37 21.33 2.46
N GLN A 207 -3.25 21.99 3.18
CA GLN A 207 -3.02 23.34 3.68
C GLN A 207 -2.45 23.24 5.09
N ALA A 208 -1.41 24.01 5.37
CA ALA A 208 -0.98 24.20 6.75
C ALA A 208 -2.15 24.77 7.53
N ILE A 209 -2.45 24.17 8.69
CA ILE A 209 -3.47 24.72 9.57
C ILE A 209 -2.98 26.09 10.03
N ASP A 210 -3.89 27.08 10.07
CA ASP A 210 -3.55 28.42 10.51
C ASP A 210 -2.83 28.38 11.87
N LEU A 211 -1.74 29.14 11.99
CA LEU A 211 -0.84 29.17 13.14
C LEU A 211 -0.20 27.82 13.52
N SER A 212 -0.02 26.87 12.60
CA SER A 212 0.50 25.50 12.90
C SER A 212 1.77 25.40 13.78
N GLY A 213 2.59 26.45 13.86
CA GLY A 213 3.67 26.59 14.86
C GLY A 213 3.21 27.19 16.20
N TYR A 214 2.63 28.40 16.17
CA TYR A 214 2.28 29.19 17.37
C TYR A 214 0.97 28.77 18.07
N ARG A 215 0.19 27.88 17.46
CA ARG A 215 -1.14 27.47 17.96
C ARG A 215 -1.11 26.89 19.37
N TRP A 216 0.03 26.31 19.76
CA TRP A 216 0.22 25.71 21.08
C TRP A 216 0.88 26.65 22.09
N ASP A 217 1.49 27.74 21.63
CA ASP A 217 2.23 28.66 22.51
C ASP A 217 1.29 29.37 23.48
N LEU A 218 0.11 29.80 23.01
CA LEU A 218 -0.88 30.49 23.86
C LEU A 218 -1.49 29.55 24.93
N PRO A 219 -1.99 28.33 24.60
CA PRO A 219 -2.42 27.36 25.61
C PRO A 219 -1.32 26.96 26.60
N ILE A 220 -0.08 26.76 26.13
CA ILE A 220 1.06 26.41 26.99
C ILE A 220 1.35 27.55 27.96
N HIS A 221 1.42 28.80 27.48
CA HIS A 221 1.60 29.96 28.35
C HIS A 221 0.49 30.12 29.39
N MET A 222 -0.76 29.78 29.04
CA MET A 222 -1.88 29.83 29.99
C MET A 222 -1.84 28.71 31.04
N LEU A 223 -1.16 27.60 30.78
CA LEU A 223 -0.99 26.48 31.72
C LEU A 223 0.29 26.61 32.57
N ASP A 224 1.27 27.37 32.09
CA ASP A 224 2.53 27.67 32.79
C ASP A 224 2.42 28.87 33.77
N CYS A 225 1.24 29.48 33.92
CA CYS A 225 0.93 30.50 34.93
C CYS A 225 0.15 29.91 36.11
#